data_AF-A0A8S1IRW0-F1
#
_entry.id   AF-A0A8S1IRW0-F1
#
_cell.length_a   1.000
_cell.length_b   1.000
_cell.length_c   1.000
_cell.angle_alpha   90.00
_cell.angle_beta   90.00
_cell.angle_gamma   90.00
#
_symmetry.space_group_name_H-M   'P 1'
#
loop_
_entity.id
_entity.type
_entity.pdbx_description
1 polymer ?
#
loop_
_entity_poly.entity_id
_entity_poly.type
_entity_poly.pdbx_seq_one_letter_code
_entity_poly.pdbx_strand_id
1 'polypeptide(L)'
;MCASTSWCTQGRRAQLAEVKEPTMWSLHLESPQDLNIRASWLVGTTVHGPVLLTLCRPSPTKSKNGQIWMKWRDYTLQNFWLGMSWNCPEVVHTRMQMSRTIAKLPHALRNVKKWRGASPTSLLEGYCTHMKVGKPVYKCSSADDDPGQVEWVASVTSPTGKSLEGASGPCINEECARQNAALRLLHLLQSAIVEVLGCGTGKQGGIKKDSGNSAVHIVVKGGDDSPAVVPGMEVEVSYCLSTKPQGTEGTESSAGENGEVIIEFQQGFKFEVGSGVVCEEMDYLVKHLQFGGRGRMRKDSSLEGTDPLNKFESVPLTLEVELLAAKVPNGESQQVKIFSPPLGQQRYSRAADCLLQIQPTRLLDLGCGEGRLLETLLGHAQFGTVRQLVGIDVSKDKLRSPARVKKALREMQMNDGSGEAEVSGDQNGSQLDVKLFFGNVLQPGMSDPETWGALLGIDAVAMIEVVEHLDTEPLRCVGSAILGSLKPRLFVASTPNWEYNAVLRELGGCQGGPPGRDGTPMRCSDHRFEWTRAEFEDWGQKLADQFGYSVTFEGIGHAINEAEALQVEEFQQTQDVGSASQMAVFIRGAEKSVPLHDVSEPCQGLELVWDLQEHRSEVWDAVGVDGTSEVR
;
A
#
# COMPACT_ATOMS: atom_id res chain seq x y z
N MET A 1 28.00 -20.33 -23.89
CA MET A 1 27.28 -19.05 -24.08
C MET A 1 27.48 -18.20 -22.84
N CYS A 2 27.90 -16.95 -23.00
CA CYS A 2 28.26 -16.04 -21.89
C CYS A 2 27.03 -15.30 -21.34
N ALA A 3 26.74 -15.46 -20.04
CA ALA A 3 25.97 -14.48 -19.28
C ALA A 3 26.96 -13.56 -18.54
N SER A 4 26.87 -12.26 -18.78
CA SER A 4 27.75 -11.25 -18.22
C SER A 4 27.25 -10.76 -16.87
N THR A 5 28.04 -10.92 -15.80
CA THR A 5 27.94 -10.09 -14.59
C THR A 5 29.35 -9.64 -14.20
N SER A 6 29.52 -8.33 -14.14
CA SER A 6 30.78 -7.60 -13.99
C SER A 6 31.18 -7.43 -12.53
N TRP A 7 32.18 -8.17 -12.05
CA TRP A 7 32.99 -7.77 -10.88
C TRP A 7 34.44 -8.22 -11.12
N CYS A 8 35.37 -7.26 -11.10
CA CYS A 8 36.84 -7.40 -11.22
C CYS A 8 37.41 -7.66 -9.81
N THR A 9 38.42 -8.50 -9.56
CA THR A 9 39.85 -8.26 -9.84
C THR A 9 40.69 -9.55 -9.73
N GLN A 10 41.86 -9.55 -10.40
CA GLN A 10 42.91 -10.58 -10.49
C GLN A 10 42.70 -11.74 -11.50
N GLY A 11 43.55 -11.78 -12.54
CA GLY A 11 43.59 -12.85 -13.54
C GLY A 11 45.03 -13.25 -13.87
N ARG A 12 45.28 -14.56 -14.03
CA ARG A 12 46.58 -15.13 -14.45
C ARG A 12 46.60 -15.43 -15.97
N ARG A 13 47.78 -15.70 -16.54
CA ARG A 13 48.02 -15.91 -17.99
C ARG A 13 48.78 -17.21 -18.28
N ALA A 14 48.41 -17.92 -19.34
CA ALA A 14 49.07 -19.15 -19.82
C ALA A 14 48.85 -19.31 -21.34
N GLN A 15 49.79 -19.99 -22.01
CA GLN A 15 49.78 -20.29 -23.45
C GLN A 15 49.34 -21.75 -23.68
N LEU A 16 48.51 -22.01 -24.69
CA LEU A 16 48.02 -23.36 -25.01
C LEU A 16 48.61 -23.86 -26.34
N ALA A 17 49.07 -25.10 -26.34
CA ALA A 17 49.43 -25.87 -27.53
C ALA A 17 48.19 -26.59 -28.10
N GLU A 18 48.20 -26.85 -29.42
CA GLU A 18 47.10 -27.46 -30.18
C GLU A 18 46.66 -28.82 -29.62
N VAL A 19 45.37 -28.94 -29.30
CA VAL A 19 44.70 -30.20 -28.95
C VAL A 19 43.90 -30.64 -30.17
N LYS A 20 44.19 -31.84 -30.71
CA LYS A 20 43.43 -32.46 -31.81
C LYS A 20 42.00 -32.78 -31.36
N GLU A 21 41.02 -32.43 -32.21
CA GLU A 21 39.61 -32.73 -31.97
C GLU A 21 39.31 -34.23 -32.02
N PRO A 22 38.48 -34.77 -31.10
CA PRO A 22 37.93 -36.11 -31.24
C PRO A 22 36.79 -36.11 -32.28
N THR A 23 36.80 -37.10 -33.17
CA THR A 23 35.87 -37.22 -34.30
C THR A 23 34.51 -37.83 -33.95
N MET A 24 33.57 -37.50 -34.83
CA MET A 24 32.12 -37.71 -34.92
C MET A 24 31.54 -39.14 -34.72
N TRP A 25 32.24 -40.09 -34.09
CA TRP A 25 31.86 -41.52 -34.10
C TRP A 25 31.77 -42.28 -32.76
N SER A 26 31.79 -41.64 -31.59
CA SER A 26 31.39 -42.33 -30.34
C SER A 26 29.86 -42.32 -30.16
N LEU A 27 29.18 -42.78 -31.20
CA LEU A 27 27.75 -42.95 -31.36
C LEU A 27 27.24 -44.13 -30.51
N HIS A 28 26.01 -43.98 -30.00
CA HIS A 28 25.10 -44.98 -29.38
C HIS A 28 25.14 -45.06 -27.85
N LEU A 29 24.26 -44.28 -27.20
CA LEU A 29 23.44 -44.67 -26.03
C LEU A 29 22.59 -43.47 -25.55
N GLU A 30 21.81 -42.84 -26.42
CA GLU A 30 20.83 -41.84 -25.97
C GLU A 30 19.60 -42.55 -25.38
N SER A 31 19.78 -43.05 -24.16
CA SER A 31 18.68 -43.40 -23.29
C SER A 31 18.33 -42.16 -22.43
N PRO A 32 17.11 -42.06 -21.90
CA PRO A 32 16.76 -41.08 -20.86
C PRO A 32 17.73 -41.10 -19.65
N GLN A 33 18.56 -42.13 -19.52
CA GLN A 33 19.56 -42.30 -18.47
C GLN A 33 20.85 -41.49 -18.70
N ASP A 34 21.06 -40.90 -19.89
CA ASP A 34 22.24 -40.06 -20.19
C ASP A 34 21.96 -38.54 -20.11
N LEU A 35 20.79 -38.14 -19.61
CA LEU A 35 20.47 -36.73 -19.37
C LEU A 35 21.28 -36.19 -18.19
N ASN A 36 22.12 -35.18 -18.43
CA ASN A 36 22.80 -34.46 -17.38
C ASN A 36 21.90 -33.37 -16.81
N ILE A 37 21.11 -33.72 -15.80
CA ILE A 37 20.10 -32.84 -15.19
C ILE A 37 20.74 -31.53 -14.68
N ARG A 38 21.92 -31.60 -14.05
CA ARG A 38 22.57 -30.42 -13.47
C ARG A 38 23.12 -29.47 -14.53
N ALA A 39 23.73 -30.02 -15.58
CA ALA A 39 24.19 -29.20 -16.71
C ALA A 39 23.02 -28.59 -17.48
N SER A 40 21.95 -29.36 -17.67
CA SER A 40 20.73 -28.89 -18.32
C SER A 40 20.08 -27.76 -17.54
N TRP A 41 20.07 -27.87 -16.20
CA TRP A 41 19.58 -26.84 -15.29
C TRP A 41 20.34 -25.53 -15.40
N LEU A 42 21.68 -25.57 -15.38
CA LEU A 42 22.51 -24.36 -15.45
C LEU A 42 22.42 -23.61 -16.78
N VAL A 43 22.26 -24.34 -17.89
CA VAL A 43 22.27 -23.76 -19.24
C VAL A 43 20.85 -23.42 -19.73
N GLY A 44 19.82 -24.02 -19.13
CA GLY A 44 18.42 -23.82 -19.53
C GLY A 44 18.07 -24.48 -20.87
N THR A 45 18.81 -25.53 -21.24
CA THR A 45 18.62 -26.38 -22.43
C THR A 45 19.05 -27.80 -22.12
N THR A 46 18.55 -28.80 -22.85
CA THR A 46 18.93 -30.21 -22.63
C THR A 46 20.42 -30.44 -22.91
N VAL A 47 21.12 -31.07 -21.95
CA VAL A 47 22.54 -31.45 -22.05
C VAL A 47 22.68 -32.91 -21.65
N HIS A 48 23.37 -33.69 -22.48
CA HIS A 48 23.60 -35.13 -22.28
C HIS A 48 25.06 -35.42 -21.93
N GLY A 49 25.29 -36.49 -21.19
CA GLY A 49 26.61 -36.99 -20.84
C GLY A 49 27.44 -36.09 -19.90
N PRO A 50 28.70 -36.47 -19.64
CA PRO A 50 29.63 -35.69 -18.84
C PRO A 50 29.98 -34.36 -19.51
N VAL A 51 30.02 -33.28 -18.74
CA VAL A 51 30.41 -31.95 -19.25
C VAL A 51 31.42 -31.26 -18.35
N LEU A 52 32.24 -30.40 -18.96
CA LEU A 52 33.15 -29.50 -18.27
C LEU A 52 32.58 -28.08 -18.24
N LEU A 53 32.34 -27.57 -17.04
CA LEU A 53 31.94 -26.18 -16.83
C LEU A 53 33.18 -25.32 -16.62
N THR A 54 33.42 -24.36 -17.51
CA THR A 54 34.57 -23.46 -17.43
C THR A 54 34.16 -22.01 -17.65
N LEU A 55 34.79 -21.08 -16.94
CA LEU A 55 34.68 -19.64 -17.18
C LEU A 55 35.85 -19.15 -18.01
N CYS A 56 35.95 -19.64 -19.24
CA CYS A 56 37.04 -19.36 -20.15
C CYS A 56 36.54 -18.62 -21.38
N ARG A 57 37.18 -17.51 -21.76
CA ARG A 57 36.81 -16.76 -22.96
C ARG A 57 38.02 -16.11 -23.64
N PRO A 58 38.04 -16.01 -24.98
CA PRO A 58 39.01 -15.18 -25.67
C PRO A 58 38.82 -13.71 -25.28
N SER A 59 39.93 -12.98 -25.17
CA SER A 59 39.93 -11.55 -24.98
C SER A 59 39.36 -10.90 -26.24
N PRO A 60 38.42 -9.95 -26.12
CA PRO A 60 37.85 -9.25 -27.28
C PRO A 60 38.89 -8.38 -28.00
N THR A 61 40.03 -8.10 -27.36
CA THR A 61 41.15 -7.37 -27.94
C THR A 61 42.34 -8.30 -28.21
N LYS A 62 42.89 -8.19 -29.42
CA LYS A 62 44.18 -8.83 -29.80
C LYS A 62 45.33 -8.04 -29.18
N SER A 63 46.42 -8.72 -28.82
CA SER A 63 47.65 -7.99 -28.44
C SER A 63 48.33 -7.35 -29.64
N LYS A 64 49.30 -6.48 -29.36
CA LYS A 64 50.12 -5.76 -30.34
C LYS A 64 50.81 -6.67 -31.38
N ASN A 65 50.99 -7.96 -31.09
CA ASN A 65 51.57 -8.98 -31.96
C ASN A 65 50.53 -9.90 -32.63
N GLY A 66 49.23 -9.55 -32.60
CA GLY A 66 48.16 -10.31 -33.26
C GLY A 66 47.64 -11.53 -32.48
N GLN A 67 48.19 -11.84 -31.31
CA GLN A 67 47.75 -12.99 -30.49
C GLN A 67 46.44 -12.71 -29.75
N ILE A 68 45.61 -13.75 -29.58
CA ILE A 68 44.37 -13.72 -28.80
C ILE A 68 44.68 -14.27 -27.40
N TRP A 69 44.51 -13.44 -26.37
CA TRP A 69 44.68 -13.88 -24.98
C TRP A 69 43.44 -14.59 -24.49
N MET A 70 43.61 -15.65 -23.72
CA MET A 70 42.50 -16.29 -23.04
C MET A 70 42.36 -15.71 -21.63
N LYS A 71 41.13 -15.29 -21.29
CA LYS A 71 40.77 -14.87 -19.94
C LYS A 71 40.00 -16.02 -19.31
N TRP A 72 40.43 -16.46 -18.14
CA TRP A 72 39.70 -17.46 -17.37
C TRP A 72 39.52 -17.04 -15.91
N ARG A 73 38.64 -17.76 -15.21
CA ARG A 73 38.48 -17.69 -13.76
C ARG A 73 38.42 -19.10 -13.19
N ASP A 74 38.91 -19.25 -11.97
CA ASP A 74 38.78 -20.49 -11.22
C ASP A 74 37.29 -20.72 -10.91
N TYR A 75 36.79 -21.87 -11.33
CA TYR A 75 35.42 -22.29 -11.09
C TYR A 75 35.44 -23.44 -10.10
N THR A 76 35.04 -23.17 -8.85
CA THR A 76 35.06 -24.13 -7.76
C THR A 76 33.73 -24.89 -7.66
N LEU A 77 33.71 -25.99 -6.90
CA LEU A 77 32.46 -26.69 -6.55
C LEU A 77 31.47 -25.77 -5.82
N GLN A 78 31.99 -24.81 -5.05
CA GLN A 78 31.20 -23.76 -4.41
C GLN A 78 30.51 -22.85 -5.46
N ASN A 79 31.25 -22.38 -6.46
CA ASN A 79 30.68 -21.58 -7.57
C ASN A 79 29.61 -22.34 -8.34
N PHE A 80 29.79 -23.65 -8.52
CA PHE A 80 28.80 -24.53 -9.12
C PHE A 80 27.50 -24.52 -8.32
N TRP A 81 27.54 -24.86 -7.03
CA TRP A 81 26.32 -24.94 -6.20
C TRP A 81 25.65 -23.58 -5.99
N LEU A 82 26.42 -22.50 -5.92
CA LEU A 82 25.88 -21.15 -5.95
C LEU A 82 25.09 -20.90 -7.23
N GLY A 83 25.64 -21.26 -8.39
CA GLY A 83 24.93 -21.14 -9.67
C GLY A 83 23.64 -21.98 -9.71
N MET A 84 23.69 -23.20 -9.17
CA MET A 84 22.50 -24.07 -9.10
C MET A 84 21.38 -23.47 -8.24
N SER A 85 21.74 -22.80 -7.13
CA SER A 85 20.77 -22.23 -6.19
C SER A 85 20.19 -20.88 -6.64
N TRP A 86 20.78 -20.19 -7.63
CA TRP A 86 20.27 -18.89 -8.12
C TRP A 86 18.86 -18.95 -8.68
N ASN A 87 18.40 -20.13 -9.08
CA ASN A 87 17.04 -20.34 -9.59
C ASN A 87 16.05 -20.75 -8.50
N CYS A 88 16.49 -20.91 -7.25
CA CYS A 88 15.59 -21.17 -6.14
C CYS A 88 14.85 -19.87 -5.75
N PRO A 89 13.51 -19.85 -5.72
CA PRO A 89 12.72 -18.67 -5.36
C PRO A 89 13.17 -17.94 -4.10
N GLU A 90 13.50 -18.67 -3.03
CA GLU A 90 13.99 -18.09 -1.77
C GLU A 90 15.34 -17.40 -1.92
N VAL A 91 16.26 -17.96 -2.71
CA VAL A 91 17.58 -17.34 -2.97
C VAL A 91 17.42 -16.06 -3.77
N VAL A 92 16.49 -16.02 -4.72
CA VAL A 92 16.17 -14.80 -5.49
C VAL A 92 15.56 -13.73 -4.56
N HIS A 93 14.57 -14.11 -3.74
CA HIS A 93 13.88 -13.20 -2.83
C HIS A 93 14.85 -12.59 -1.80
N THR A 94 15.65 -13.41 -1.13
CA THR A 94 16.58 -12.98 -0.07
C THR A 94 17.68 -12.05 -0.60
N ARG A 95 18.16 -12.29 -1.83
CA ARG A 95 19.07 -11.36 -2.51
C ARG A 95 18.47 -9.99 -2.79
N MET A 96 17.20 -9.92 -3.16
CA MET A 96 16.51 -8.63 -3.34
C MET A 96 16.36 -7.85 -2.03
N GLN A 97 16.39 -8.54 -0.87
CA GLN A 97 16.41 -7.91 0.46
C GLN A 97 17.82 -7.54 0.94
N MET A 98 18.86 -7.76 0.11
CA MET A 98 20.28 -7.62 0.48
C MET A 98 20.67 -8.43 1.74
N SER A 99 19.89 -9.43 2.10
CA SER A 99 20.06 -10.24 3.31
C SER A 99 20.14 -11.70 2.90
N ARG A 100 21.32 -12.32 2.99
CA ARG A 100 21.57 -13.64 2.42
C ARG A 100 21.19 -14.77 3.38
N THR A 101 21.33 -14.52 4.69
CA THR A 101 21.14 -15.53 5.75
C THR A 101 19.94 -15.27 6.65
N ILE A 102 19.56 -14.00 6.84
CA ILE A 102 18.49 -13.64 7.78
C ILE A 102 17.10 -13.72 7.16
N ALA A 103 16.89 -13.05 6.03
CA ALA A 103 15.64 -13.05 5.29
C ALA A 103 15.28 -14.45 4.79
N LYS A 104 13.98 -14.70 4.65
CA LYS A 104 13.35 -15.93 4.18
C LYS A 104 12.17 -15.59 3.30
N LEU A 105 11.83 -16.50 2.37
CA LEU A 105 10.61 -16.38 1.58
C LEU A 105 9.41 -16.75 2.48
N PRO A 106 8.48 -15.82 2.76
CA PRO A 106 7.36 -16.08 3.64
C PRO A 106 6.45 -17.17 3.08
N HIS A 107 5.73 -17.88 3.96
CA HIS A 107 4.77 -18.91 3.54
C HIS A 107 3.38 -18.35 3.25
N ALA A 108 3.06 -17.18 3.81
CA ALA A 108 1.80 -16.49 3.61
C ALA A 108 2.02 -14.97 3.64
N LEU A 109 1.26 -14.27 2.81
CA LEU A 109 1.16 -12.83 2.75
C LEU A 109 -0.11 -12.40 3.48
N ARG A 110 0.04 -11.64 4.56
CA ARG A 110 -1.11 -11.10 5.32
C ARG A 110 -1.52 -9.72 4.83
N ASN A 111 -0.56 -8.87 4.50
CA ASN A 111 -0.80 -7.51 4.02
C ASN A 111 0.16 -7.17 2.88
N VAL A 112 -0.41 -6.87 1.72
CA VAL A 112 0.33 -6.57 0.48
C VAL A 112 1.20 -5.32 0.62
N LYS A 113 0.72 -4.30 1.36
CA LYS A 113 1.46 -3.03 1.59
C LYS A 113 2.69 -3.21 2.48
N LYS A 114 2.69 -4.25 3.32
CA LYS A 114 3.83 -4.58 4.20
C LYS A 114 4.89 -5.44 3.50
N TRP A 115 4.58 -6.00 2.33
CA TRP A 115 5.58 -6.74 1.56
C TRP A 115 6.75 -5.84 1.18
N ARG A 116 7.94 -6.45 1.05
CA ARG A 116 9.17 -5.78 0.64
C ARG A 116 9.79 -6.54 -0.51
N GLY A 117 10.42 -5.81 -1.44
CA GLY A 117 10.99 -6.38 -2.66
C GLY A 117 9.93 -6.70 -3.72
N ALA A 118 10.29 -7.51 -4.70
CA ALA A 118 9.36 -7.92 -5.75
C ALA A 118 8.20 -8.72 -5.16
N SER A 119 6.96 -8.38 -5.54
CA SER A 119 5.77 -9.09 -5.08
C SER A 119 5.82 -10.59 -5.44
N PRO A 120 5.11 -11.46 -4.73
CA PRO A 120 5.00 -12.87 -5.09
C PRO A 120 4.63 -13.11 -6.57
N THR A 121 3.69 -12.32 -7.11
CA THR A 121 3.30 -12.42 -8.53
C THR A 121 4.46 -12.05 -9.47
N SER A 122 5.18 -10.95 -9.20
CA SER A 122 6.34 -10.54 -10.00
C SER A 122 7.51 -11.52 -9.88
N LEU A 123 7.74 -12.09 -8.69
CA LEU A 123 8.75 -13.14 -8.50
C LEU A 123 8.42 -14.39 -9.33
N LEU A 124 7.15 -14.80 -9.36
CA LEU A 124 6.69 -15.94 -10.15
C LEU A 124 6.80 -15.68 -11.65
N GLU A 125 6.43 -14.49 -12.12
CA GLU A 125 6.61 -14.10 -13.54
C GLU A 125 8.08 -14.09 -13.95
N GLY A 126 8.95 -13.54 -13.10
CA GLY A 126 10.40 -13.53 -13.31
C GLY A 126 10.97 -14.95 -13.36
N TYR A 127 10.53 -15.83 -12.45
CA TYR A 127 10.88 -17.24 -12.45
C TYR A 127 10.43 -17.93 -13.74
N CYS A 128 9.17 -17.77 -14.15
CA CYS A 128 8.62 -18.39 -15.35
C CYS A 128 9.38 -17.97 -16.62
N THR A 129 9.69 -16.68 -16.71
CA THR A 129 10.46 -16.11 -17.83
C THR A 129 11.87 -16.69 -17.86
N HIS A 130 12.55 -16.76 -16.72
CA HIS A 130 13.90 -17.29 -16.62
C HIS A 130 13.95 -18.79 -16.98
N MET A 131 12.98 -19.56 -16.49
CA MET A 131 12.88 -21.00 -16.71
C MET A 131 12.24 -21.38 -18.06
N LYS A 132 11.84 -20.39 -18.87
CA LYS A 132 11.17 -20.58 -20.18
C LYS A 132 9.93 -21.48 -20.09
N VAL A 133 9.15 -21.32 -19.03
CA VAL A 133 7.84 -21.99 -18.86
C VAL A 133 6.71 -21.01 -19.21
N GLY A 134 5.49 -21.53 -19.37
CA GLY A 134 4.32 -20.69 -19.69
C GLY A 134 4.11 -19.59 -18.65
N LYS A 135 3.53 -18.46 -19.08
CA LYS A 135 3.14 -17.39 -18.15
C LYS A 135 2.18 -17.95 -17.08
N PRO A 136 2.29 -17.50 -15.82
CA PRO A 136 1.37 -17.93 -14.78
C PRO A 136 -0.05 -17.48 -15.12
N VAL A 137 -1.01 -18.40 -14.93
CA VAL A 137 -2.44 -18.15 -15.09
C VAL A 137 -3.08 -18.12 -13.72
N TYR A 138 -3.94 -17.13 -13.49
CA TYR A 138 -4.64 -16.93 -12.22
C TYR A 138 -6.14 -17.11 -12.45
N LYS A 139 -6.79 -17.94 -11.62
CA LYS A 139 -8.24 -18.16 -11.67
C LYS A 139 -8.85 -17.98 -10.28
N CYS A 140 -9.96 -17.26 -10.22
CA CYS A 140 -10.78 -17.20 -9.02
C CYS A 140 -11.51 -18.53 -8.84
N SER A 141 -11.58 -19.02 -7.61
CA SER A 141 -12.18 -20.31 -7.24
C SER A 141 -13.41 -20.19 -6.33
N SER A 142 -13.88 -18.97 -6.03
CA SER A 142 -15.05 -18.77 -5.17
C SER A 142 -16.31 -19.39 -5.80
N ALA A 143 -16.92 -20.35 -5.10
CA ALA A 143 -18.33 -20.67 -5.29
C ALA A 143 -19.17 -19.54 -4.66
N ASP A 144 -20.30 -19.21 -5.26
CA ASP A 144 -21.17 -18.04 -4.98
C ASP A 144 -21.75 -17.92 -3.54
N ASP A 145 -21.26 -18.66 -2.55
CA ASP A 145 -21.93 -18.86 -1.25
C ASP A 145 -21.31 -18.14 -0.02
N ASP A 146 -20.16 -17.45 -0.13
CA ASP A 146 -19.60 -16.66 1.00
C ASP A 146 -19.01 -15.29 0.56
N PRO A 147 -19.71 -14.16 0.78
CA PRO A 147 -19.29 -12.83 0.34
C PRO A 147 -18.09 -12.24 1.11
N GLY A 148 -17.52 -12.96 2.09
CA GLY A 148 -16.45 -12.46 2.96
C GLY A 148 -15.02 -12.91 2.63
N GLN A 149 -14.83 -13.92 1.78
CA GLN A 149 -13.50 -14.51 1.51
C GLN A 149 -13.33 -14.89 0.04
N VAL A 150 -12.17 -14.57 -0.53
CA VAL A 150 -11.85 -14.87 -1.94
C VAL A 150 -10.67 -15.84 -1.99
N GLU A 151 -10.79 -16.89 -2.80
CA GLU A 151 -9.73 -17.87 -3.04
C GLU A 151 -9.32 -17.88 -4.51
N TRP A 152 -8.01 -17.89 -4.76
CA TRP A 152 -7.43 -17.92 -6.09
C TRP A 152 -6.46 -19.08 -6.27
N VAL A 153 -6.39 -19.58 -7.49
CA VAL A 153 -5.43 -20.60 -7.90
C VAL A 153 -4.50 -20.01 -8.96
N ALA A 154 -3.20 -20.08 -8.70
CA ALA A 154 -2.16 -19.79 -9.68
C ALA A 154 -1.69 -21.11 -10.29
N SER A 155 -1.57 -21.16 -11.61
CA SER A 155 -1.13 -22.35 -12.34
C SER A 155 -0.03 -22.01 -13.35
N VAL A 156 0.95 -22.89 -13.51
CA VAL A 156 1.98 -22.82 -14.55
C VAL A 156 2.04 -24.14 -15.29
N THR A 157 2.05 -24.06 -16.62
CA THR A 157 2.10 -25.24 -17.51
C THR A 157 3.49 -25.38 -18.12
N SER A 158 4.04 -26.59 -18.04
CA SER A 158 5.30 -26.95 -18.69
C SER A 158 5.14 -26.99 -20.22
N PRO A 159 6.24 -26.90 -20.99
CA PRO A 159 6.21 -27.15 -22.45
C PRO A 159 5.70 -28.54 -22.83
N THR A 160 5.73 -29.50 -21.89
CA THR A 160 5.22 -30.87 -22.05
C THR A 160 3.74 -31.02 -21.65
N GLY A 161 3.06 -29.92 -21.31
CA GLY A 161 1.63 -29.90 -20.98
C GLY A 161 1.27 -30.27 -19.54
N LYS A 162 2.25 -30.45 -18.64
CA LYS A 162 1.99 -30.71 -17.21
C LYS A 162 1.73 -29.39 -16.49
N SER A 163 0.62 -29.29 -15.76
CA SER A 163 0.28 -28.12 -14.93
C SER A 163 0.68 -28.34 -13.48
N LEU A 164 1.17 -27.29 -12.81
CA LEU A 164 1.35 -27.24 -11.36
C LEU A 164 0.56 -26.05 -10.82
N GLU A 165 -0.16 -26.26 -9.73
CA GLU A 165 -1.10 -25.29 -9.18
C GLU A 165 -0.81 -24.98 -7.71
N GLY A 166 -1.00 -23.72 -7.33
CA GLY A 166 -0.92 -23.22 -5.95
C GLY A 166 -2.18 -22.44 -5.60
N ALA A 167 -2.95 -22.95 -4.65
CA ALA A 167 -4.12 -22.25 -4.10
C ALA A 167 -3.71 -21.27 -3.00
N SER A 168 -4.38 -20.12 -2.94
CA SER A 168 -4.13 -19.08 -1.92
C SER A 168 -4.63 -19.45 -0.53
N GLY A 169 -5.64 -20.32 -0.44
CA GLY A 169 -6.51 -20.38 0.72
C GLY A 169 -7.38 -19.12 0.87
N PRO A 170 -8.24 -19.06 1.90
CA PRO A 170 -9.16 -17.95 2.11
C PRO A 170 -8.42 -16.65 2.41
N CYS A 171 -8.72 -15.59 1.64
CA CYS A 171 -8.11 -14.27 1.81
C CYS A 171 -9.17 -13.16 1.86
N ILE A 172 -8.80 -12.05 2.50
CA ILE A 172 -9.68 -10.89 2.74
C ILE A 172 -10.05 -10.10 1.47
N ASN A 173 -9.26 -10.20 0.41
CA ASN A 173 -9.51 -9.55 -0.88
C ASN A 173 -8.77 -10.28 -2.01
N GLU A 174 -9.17 -9.96 -3.24
CA GLU A 174 -8.63 -10.55 -4.46
C GLU A 174 -7.11 -10.36 -4.61
N GLU A 175 -6.59 -9.16 -4.33
CA GLU A 175 -5.16 -8.89 -4.48
C GLU A 175 -4.33 -9.78 -3.52
N CYS A 176 -4.73 -9.87 -2.26
CA CYS A 176 -4.11 -10.76 -1.28
C CYS A 176 -4.19 -12.23 -1.71
N ALA A 177 -5.35 -12.66 -2.23
CA ALA A 177 -5.54 -14.03 -2.72
C ALA A 177 -4.59 -14.35 -3.88
N ARG A 178 -4.51 -13.47 -4.90
CA ARG A 178 -3.63 -13.66 -6.05
C ARG A 178 -2.16 -13.75 -5.66
N GLN A 179 -1.71 -12.89 -4.75
CA GLN A 179 -0.34 -12.91 -4.25
C GLN A 179 -0.04 -14.18 -3.44
N ASN A 180 -0.96 -14.63 -2.59
CA ASN A 180 -0.81 -15.88 -1.84
C ASN A 180 -0.80 -17.12 -2.73
N ALA A 181 -1.62 -17.15 -3.79
CA ALA A 181 -1.60 -18.21 -4.79
C ALA A 181 -0.23 -18.31 -5.49
N ALA A 182 0.34 -17.17 -5.90
CA ALA A 182 1.67 -17.10 -6.48
C ALA A 182 2.75 -17.58 -5.48
N LEU A 183 2.67 -17.14 -4.23
CA LEU A 183 3.60 -17.52 -3.17
C LEU A 183 3.58 -19.03 -2.91
N ARG A 184 2.38 -19.62 -2.89
CA ARG A 184 2.22 -21.07 -2.74
C ARG A 184 2.86 -21.83 -3.90
N LEU A 185 2.65 -21.37 -5.13
CA LEU A 185 3.24 -21.98 -6.31
C LEU A 185 4.77 -21.86 -6.34
N LEU A 186 5.34 -20.72 -5.90
CA LEU A 186 6.78 -20.55 -5.74
C LEU A 186 7.40 -21.58 -4.77
N HIS A 187 6.75 -21.84 -3.63
CA HIS A 187 7.20 -22.86 -2.67
C HIS A 187 7.14 -24.29 -3.23
N LEU A 188 6.10 -24.62 -4.00
CA LEU A 188 6.00 -25.91 -4.68
C LEU A 188 7.11 -26.08 -5.72
N LEU A 189 7.36 -25.04 -6.52
CA LEU A 189 8.46 -25.02 -7.49
C LEU A 189 9.80 -25.19 -6.78
N GLN A 190 10.07 -24.44 -5.70
CA GLN A 190 11.28 -24.59 -4.90
C GLN A 190 11.46 -26.02 -4.39
N SER A 191 10.41 -26.63 -3.86
CA SER A 191 10.45 -28.00 -3.35
C SER A 191 10.84 -29.01 -4.43
N ALA A 192 10.28 -28.86 -5.64
CA ALA A 192 10.61 -29.71 -6.78
C ALA A 192 12.09 -29.55 -7.21
N ILE A 193 12.62 -28.32 -7.17
CA ILE A 193 14.05 -28.04 -7.46
C ILE A 193 14.94 -28.77 -6.46
N VAL A 194 14.63 -28.65 -5.18
CA VAL A 194 15.40 -29.29 -4.10
C VAL A 194 15.34 -30.81 -4.22
N GLU A 195 14.20 -31.38 -4.58
CA GLU A 195 14.08 -32.82 -4.81
C GLU A 195 14.98 -33.28 -5.98
N VAL A 196 14.91 -32.58 -7.12
CA VAL A 196 15.64 -32.95 -8.35
C VAL A 196 17.15 -32.74 -8.22
N LEU A 197 17.57 -31.63 -7.61
CA LEU A 197 18.99 -31.24 -7.54
C LEU A 197 19.67 -31.59 -6.22
N GLY A 198 18.89 -31.69 -5.15
CA GLY A 198 19.37 -31.99 -3.80
C GLY A 198 19.68 -33.48 -3.61
N CYS A 199 19.12 -34.39 -4.41
CA CYS A 199 19.37 -35.82 -4.32
C CYS A 199 20.86 -36.18 -4.45
N GLY A 200 21.40 -36.55 -3.29
CA GLY A 200 22.77 -36.93 -2.99
C GLY A 200 22.88 -37.10 -1.49
N THR A 201 22.37 -38.25 -1.02
CA THR A 201 22.44 -38.82 0.34
C THR A 201 21.90 -38.01 1.53
N GLY A 202 20.88 -38.57 2.17
CA GLY A 202 20.47 -38.22 3.52
C GLY A 202 18.99 -37.94 3.61
N LYS A 203 18.26 -38.82 4.31
CA LYS A 203 16.95 -38.49 4.92
C LYS A 203 16.99 -37.04 5.40
N GLN A 204 15.88 -36.31 5.24
CA GLN A 204 15.64 -35.14 6.09
C GLN A 204 15.99 -35.58 7.51
N GLY A 205 17.15 -35.13 8.00
CA GLY A 205 17.47 -35.24 9.40
C GLY A 205 16.41 -34.38 10.04
N GLY A 206 15.31 -35.01 10.48
CA GLY A 206 14.44 -34.40 11.45
C GLY A 206 15.37 -33.78 12.46
N ILE A 207 15.24 -32.46 12.63
CA ILE A 207 16.05 -31.64 13.51
C ILE A 207 16.31 -32.49 14.74
N LYS A 208 17.54 -33.01 14.87
CA LYS A 208 17.98 -33.45 16.17
C LYS A 208 17.91 -32.18 16.97
N LYS A 209 16.91 -32.09 17.85
CA LYS A 209 16.96 -31.21 19.00
C LYS A 209 18.19 -31.65 19.79
N ASP A 210 19.37 -31.26 19.34
CA ASP A 210 20.50 -31.15 20.23
C ASP A 210 20.15 -29.96 21.11
N SER A 211 19.54 -30.30 22.25
CA SER A 211 19.28 -29.45 23.40
C SER A 211 20.59 -29.03 24.08
N GLY A 212 21.58 -28.62 23.29
CA GLY A 212 22.91 -28.22 23.73
C GLY A 212 23.04 -26.71 23.75
N ASN A 213 22.57 -26.09 24.84
CA ASN A 213 22.96 -24.77 25.35
C ASN A 213 23.40 -23.72 24.30
N SER A 214 22.46 -23.20 23.51
CA SER A 214 22.62 -21.86 22.93
C SER A 214 22.43 -20.85 24.06
N ALA A 215 23.51 -20.39 24.69
CA ALA A 215 23.44 -19.33 25.67
C ALA A 215 22.91 -18.06 24.97
N VAL A 216 21.63 -17.76 25.20
CA VAL A 216 21.00 -16.53 24.74
C VAL A 216 21.42 -15.42 25.70
N HIS A 217 22.21 -14.46 25.21
CA HIS A 217 22.60 -13.30 25.99
C HIS A 217 21.75 -12.11 25.55
N ILE A 218 20.73 -11.80 26.34
CA ILE A 218 19.90 -10.60 26.14
C ILE A 218 20.40 -9.54 27.10
N VAL A 219 20.77 -8.37 26.57
CA VAL A 219 21.11 -7.18 27.37
C VAL A 219 19.94 -6.21 27.24
N VAL A 220 19.10 -6.18 28.27
CA VAL A 220 17.99 -5.24 28.37
C VAL A 220 18.55 -3.87 28.77
N LYS A 221 18.41 -2.87 27.89
CA LYS A 221 18.50 -1.46 28.24
C LYS A 221 17.15 -0.82 27.94
N GLY A 222 16.27 -0.79 28.93
CA GLY A 222 14.94 -0.18 28.87
C GLY A 222 14.29 -0.22 30.25
N GLY A 223 13.55 0.83 30.62
CA GLY A 223 12.76 0.86 31.87
C GLY A 223 11.56 -0.10 31.77
N ASP A 224 11.11 -0.59 32.93
CA ASP A 224 10.11 -1.68 33.11
C ASP A 224 8.74 -1.50 32.41
N ASP A 225 8.45 -0.35 31.79
CA ASP A 225 7.13 0.01 31.23
C ASP A 225 6.98 -0.11 29.69
N SER A 226 7.98 -0.64 28.97
CA SER A 226 7.86 -0.80 27.50
C SER A 226 7.07 -2.06 27.09
N PRO A 227 6.11 -1.97 26.16
CA PRO A 227 5.29 -3.12 25.75
C PRO A 227 6.12 -4.21 25.08
N ALA A 228 5.77 -5.47 25.33
CA ALA A 228 6.42 -6.63 24.73
C ALA A 228 6.18 -6.70 23.21
N VAL A 229 7.18 -7.19 22.47
CA VAL A 229 7.05 -7.43 21.03
C VAL A 229 6.24 -8.70 20.79
N VAL A 230 5.08 -8.58 20.16
CA VAL A 230 4.19 -9.70 19.86
C VAL A 230 4.12 -10.00 18.35
N PRO A 231 3.78 -11.24 17.93
CA PRO A 231 3.55 -11.56 16.53
C PRO A 231 2.56 -10.60 15.85
N GLY A 232 2.86 -10.20 14.61
CA GLY A 232 2.07 -9.23 13.83
C GLY A 232 2.54 -7.78 13.92
N MET A 233 3.43 -7.46 14.87
CA MET A 233 4.11 -6.16 14.92
C MET A 233 5.07 -5.98 13.75
N GLU A 234 5.11 -4.78 13.17
CA GLU A 234 6.18 -4.39 12.23
C GLU A 234 7.33 -3.83 13.06
N VAL A 235 8.49 -4.46 12.99
CA VAL A 235 9.69 -4.04 13.70
C VAL A 235 10.72 -3.49 12.73
N GLU A 236 11.58 -2.62 13.23
CA GLU A 236 12.79 -2.14 12.59
C GLU A 236 13.99 -2.49 13.46
N VAL A 237 14.98 -3.18 12.89
CA VAL A 237 16.15 -3.66 13.61
C VAL A 237 17.45 -3.22 12.94
N SER A 238 18.51 -3.13 13.74
CA SER A 238 19.89 -3.19 13.27
C SER A 238 20.45 -4.55 13.64
N TYR A 239 21.13 -5.24 12.72
CA TYR A 239 21.74 -6.53 13.04
C TYR A 239 23.12 -6.70 12.42
N CYS A 240 23.94 -7.49 13.11
CA CYS A 240 25.26 -7.91 12.68
C CYS A 240 25.37 -9.42 12.81
N LEU A 241 25.82 -10.08 11.75
CA LEU A 241 26.16 -11.49 11.74
C LEU A 241 27.67 -11.61 11.58
N SER A 242 28.34 -12.17 12.57
CA SER A 242 29.79 -12.32 12.58
C SER A 242 30.19 -13.79 12.78
N THR A 243 31.42 -14.13 12.43
CA THR A 243 32.02 -15.42 12.76
C THR A 243 33.41 -15.22 13.32
N LYS A 244 33.88 -16.15 14.14
CA LYS A 244 35.28 -16.18 14.58
C LYS A 244 36.08 -16.96 13.55
N PRO A 245 37.19 -16.41 13.01
CA PRO A 245 38.04 -17.16 12.09
C PRO A 245 38.54 -18.41 12.81
N GLN A 246 38.20 -19.59 12.27
CA GLN A 246 38.84 -20.83 12.70
C GLN A 246 40.31 -20.72 12.29
N GLY A 247 41.22 -20.89 13.25
CA GLY A 247 42.64 -20.58 13.09
C GLY A 247 43.26 -21.21 11.85
N THR A 248 43.66 -20.39 10.91
CA THR A 248 44.86 -20.61 10.10
C THR A 248 45.88 -19.57 10.53
N GLU A 249 46.98 -20.03 11.14
CA GLU A 249 48.13 -19.19 11.44
C GLU A 249 48.52 -18.36 10.21
N GLY A 250 48.63 -17.05 10.40
CA GLY A 250 49.27 -16.14 9.46
C GLY A 250 48.35 -15.58 8.36
N THR A 251 47.69 -14.46 8.64
CA THR A 251 47.93 -13.19 7.91
C THR A 251 47.05 -12.10 8.52
N GLU A 252 47.69 -11.05 9.01
CA GLU A 252 47.02 -9.87 9.57
C GLU A 252 46.24 -9.14 8.47
N SER A 253 44.91 -9.13 8.59
CA SER A 253 44.08 -8.12 7.91
C SER A 253 43.04 -7.58 8.88
N SER A 254 43.22 -6.32 9.28
CA SER A 254 42.24 -5.38 9.85
C SER A 254 41.09 -6.03 10.64
N ALA A 255 41.42 -6.66 11.76
CA ALA A 255 40.43 -7.09 12.75
C ALA A 255 40.00 -5.88 13.60
N GLY A 256 38.69 -5.67 13.75
CA GLY A 256 38.15 -4.85 14.83
C GLY A 256 38.41 -5.50 16.18
N GLU A 257 38.28 -4.72 17.27
CA GLU A 257 38.79 -4.98 18.64
C GLU A 257 38.47 -6.36 19.29
N ASN A 258 37.71 -7.26 18.65
CA ASN A 258 37.35 -8.60 19.14
C ASN A 258 37.71 -9.78 18.20
N GLY A 259 38.37 -9.57 17.06
CA GLY A 259 38.81 -10.66 16.18
C GLY A 259 37.70 -11.41 15.41
N GLU A 260 36.47 -10.89 15.38
CA GLU A 260 35.34 -11.45 14.62
C GLU A 260 35.28 -10.86 13.20
N VAL A 261 34.96 -11.68 12.21
CA VAL A 261 34.74 -11.28 10.81
C VAL A 261 33.25 -11.07 10.59
N ILE A 262 32.86 -9.87 10.15
CA ILE A 262 31.46 -9.55 9.81
C ILE A 262 31.11 -10.21 8.47
N ILE A 263 30.08 -11.04 8.49
CA ILE A 263 29.53 -11.74 7.32
C ILE A 263 28.40 -10.93 6.69
N GLU A 264 27.52 -10.39 7.52
CA GLU A 264 26.35 -9.65 7.09
C GLU A 264 26.04 -8.56 8.12
N PHE A 265 25.74 -7.34 7.65
CA PHE A 265 25.31 -6.24 8.50
C PHE A 265 24.24 -5.44 7.79
N GLN A 266 23.15 -5.13 8.49
CA GLN A 266 22.14 -4.20 8.00
C GLN A 266 21.61 -3.33 9.15
N GLN A 267 21.35 -2.07 8.81
CA GLN A 267 20.69 -1.11 9.69
C GLN A 267 19.32 -0.75 9.10
N GLY A 268 18.29 -0.67 9.95
CA GLY A 268 16.94 -0.29 9.52
C GLY A 268 16.19 -1.41 8.78
N PHE A 269 16.55 -2.67 9.03
CA PHE A 269 15.89 -3.82 8.43
C PHE A 269 14.50 -4.00 9.02
N LYS A 270 13.46 -4.02 8.19
CA LYS A 270 12.05 -4.01 8.61
C LYS A 270 11.36 -5.32 8.27
N PHE A 271 10.63 -5.88 9.22
CA PHE A 271 9.83 -7.10 9.00
C PHE A 271 8.67 -7.23 9.98
N GLU A 272 7.69 -8.07 9.64
CA GLU A 272 6.60 -8.44 10.53
C GLU A 272 6.98 -9.64 11.40
N VAL A 273 6.88 -9.50 12.71
CA VAL A 273 7.23 -10.56 13.67
C VAL A 273 6.29 -11.76 13.50
N GLY A 274 6.84 -12.97 13.43
CA GLY A 274 6.07 -14.22 13.25
C GLY A 274 5.51 -14.45 11.84
N SER A 275 5.88 -13.64 10.85
CA SER A 275 5.46 -13.82 9.45
C SER A 275 6.25 -14.86 8.66
N GLY A 276 7.39 -15.32 9.20
CA GLY A 276 8.33 -16.18 8.48
C GLY A 276 9.18 -15.46 7.44
N VAL A 277 9.21 -14.11 7.44
CA VAL A 277 10.08 -13.27 6.59
C VAL A 277 11.56 -13.37 7.01
N VAL A 278 11.84 -13.82 8.22
CA VAL A 278 13.21 -13.98 8.75
C VAL A 278 13.41 -15.37 9.35
N CYS A 279 14.67 -15.75 9.55
CA CYS A 279 15.04 -16.98 10.26
C CYS A 279 14.52 -16.99 11.71
N GLU A 280 14.35 -18.21 12.26
CA GLU A 280 13.75 -18.43 13.57
C GLU A 280 14.54 -17.77 14.71
N GLU A 281 15.87 -17.70 14.60
CA GLU A 281 16.74 -17.09 15.60
C GLU A 281 16.54 -15.58 15.70
N MET A 282 16.38 -14.89 14.56
CA MET A 282 16.06 -13.46 14.51
C MET A 282 14.67 -13.20 15.10
N ASP A 283 13.67 -13.97 14.68
CA ASP A 283 12.29 -13.83 15.15
C ASP A 283 12.19 -14.11 16.67
N TYR A 284 12.93 -15.09 17.16
CA TYR A 284 13.02 -15.39 18.59
C TYR A 284 13.68 -14.24 19.37
N LEU A 285 14.84 -13.74 18.92
CA LEU A 285 15.53 -12.65 19.60
C LEU A 285 14.62 -11.44 19.74
N VAL A 286 14.01 -10.99 18.63
CA VAL A 286 13.17 -9.80 18.61
C VAL A 286 11.95 -9.91 19.53
N LYS A 287 11.31 -11.09 19.61
CA LYS A 287 10.19 -11.34 20.55
C LYS A 287 10.58 -11.19 22.03
N HIS A 288 11.86 -11.33 22.36
CA HIS A 288 12.37 -11.24 23.73
C HIS A 288 13.14 -9.93 23.99
N LEU A 289 13.13 -8.99 23.05
CA LEU A 289 13.72 -7.66 23.24
C LEU A 289 12.66 -6.63 23.65
N GLN A 290 13.10 -5.66 24.43
CA GLN A 290 12.38 -4.40 24.67
C GLN A 290 12.88 -3.33 23.69
N PHE A 291 12.13 -2.23 23.55
CA PHE A 291 12.51 -1.10 22.69
C PHE A 291 13.89 -0.55 23.06
N GLY A 292 14.80 -0.42 22.08
CA GLY A 292 16.20 -0.04 22.32
C GLY A 292 17.08 -1.15 22.91
N GLY A 293 16.50 -2.32 23.18
CA GLY A 293 17.19 -3.49 23.71
C GLY A 293 18.09 -4.15 22.67
N ARG A 294 19.14 -4.85 23.16
CA ARG A 294 20.07 -5.61 22.32
C ARG A 294 20.13 -7.07 22.73
N GLY A 295 20.18 -7.95 21.74
CA GLY A 295 20.22 -9.39 21.92
C GLY A 295 21.33 -10.02 21.11
N ARG A 296 21.92 -11.09 21.64
CA ARG A 296 22.95 -11.89 20.97
C ARG A 296 22.59 -13.36 21.04
N MET A 297 22.67 -14.06 19.92
CA MET A 297 22.43 -15.50 19.82
C MET A 297 23.40 -16.16 18.86
N ARG A 298 23.72 -17.44 19.10
CA ARG A 298 24.41 -18.27 18.12
C ARG A 298 23.43 -18.77 17.05
N LYS A 299 23.84 -18.67 15.79
CA LYS A 299 23.15 -19.22 14.62
C LYS A 299 24.14 -20.04 13.81
N ASP A 300 23.82 -21.30 13.56
CA ASP A 300 24.63 -22.11 12.64
C ASP A 300 24.06 -21.92 11.21
N SER A 301 24.88 -21.48 10.26
CA SER A 301 24.46 -21.23 8.88
C SER A 301 25.63 -21.34 7.89
N SER A 302 25.33 -21.55 6.61
CA SER A 302 26.30 -21.42 5.52
C SER A 302 26.70 -19.95 5.29
N LEU A 303 27.98 -19.73 4.98
CA LEU A 303 28.54 -18.41 4.63
C LEU A 303 28.08 -17.93 3.25
N GLU A 304 27.65 -18.86 2.40
CA GLU A 304 27.12 -18.60 1.08
C GLU A 304 25.71 -18.00 1.12
N GLY A 305 25.04 -18.06 2.27
CA GLY A 305 23.68 -17.59 2.49
C GLY A 305 22.70 -18.73 2.66
N THR A 306 21.48 -18.48 2.23
CA THR A 306 20.42 -19.48 2.17
C THR A 306 20.82 -20.63 1.24
N ASP A 307 20.82 -21.85 1.78
CA ASP A 307 21.21 -23.07 1.09
C ASP A 307 20.04 -24.07 1.01
N PRO A 308 19.10 -23.88 0.07
CA PRO A 308 17.96 -24.79 -0.05
C PRO A 308 18.39 -26.18 -0.57
N LEU A 309 19.58 -26.30 -1.17
CA LEU A 309 20.10 -27.55 -1.73
C LEU A 309 20.89 -28.38 -0.70
N ASN A 310 21.20 -27.79 0.46
CA ASN A 310 21.99 -28.38 1.54
C ASN A 310 23.33 -28.94 1.04
N LYS A 311 24.14 -28.08 0.40
CA LYS A 311 25.43 -28.40 -0.23
C LYS A 311 26.61 -27.67 0.40
N PHE A 312 26.37 -26.69 1.26
CA PHE A 312 27.42 -25.95 1.95
C PHE A 312 27.54 -26.38 3.40
N GLU A 313 28.75 -26.25 3.94
CA GLU A 313 29.01 -26.52 5.34
C GLU A 313 28.38 -25.42 6.22
N SER A 314 27.76 -25.84 7.32
CA SER A 314 27.22 -24.91 8.31
C SER A 314 28.33 -24.53 9.28
N VAL A 315 28.54 -23.23 9.46
CA VAL A 315 29.51 -22.70 10.42
C VAL A 315 28.79 -21.96 11.54
N PRO A 316 29.37 -21.92 12.75
CA PRO A 316 28.80 -21.14 13.83
C PRO A 316 28.98 -19.64 13.60
N LEU A 317 27.85 -18.93 13.62
CA LEU A 317 27.77 -17.48 13.52
C LEU A 317 27.21 -16.89 14.82
N THR A 318 27.60 -15.66 15.10
CA THR A 318 27.05 -14.83 16.16
C THR A 318 26.11 -13.82 15.53
N LEU A 319 24.82 -13.89 15.86
CA LEU A 319 23.81 -12.92 15.48
C LEU A 319 23.62 -11.93 16.63
N GLU A 320 23.92 -10.66 16.36
CA GLU A 320 23.61 -9.53 17.24
C GLU A 320 22.49 -8.69 16.64
N VAL A 321 21.53 -8.30 17.46
CA VAL A 321 20.33 -7.56 17.05
C VAL A 321 20.07 -6.43 18.03
N GLU A 322 19.74 -5.26 17.51
CA GLU A 322 19.24 -4.10 18.24
C GLU A 322 17.85 -3.75 17.72
N LEU A 323 16.87 -3.68 18.62
CA LEU A 323 15.50 -3.27 18.27
C LEU A 323 15.43 -1.74 18.23
N LEU A 324 15.33 -1.18 17.02
CA LEU A 324 15.29 0.27 16.79
C LEU A 324 13.88 0.85 16.90
N ALA A 325 12.90 0.14 16.36
CA ALA A 325 11.50 0.50 16.48
C ALA A 325 10.59 -0.72 16.46
N ALA A 326 9.45 -0.63 17.14
CA ALA A 326 8.35 -1.56 17.00
C ALA A 326 7.07 -0.75 16.81
N LYS A 327 6.40 -0.99 15.70
CA LYS A 327 5.03 -0.54 15.51
C LYS A 327 4.16 -1.70 15.95
N VAL A 328 3.37 -1.47 17.01
CA VAL A 328 2.13 -2.22 17.21
C VAL A 328 1.49 -2.31 15.82
N PRO A 329 0.96 -3.47 15.38
CA PRO A 329 0.04 -3.39 14.29
C PRO A 329 -1.01 -2.39 14.78
N ASN A 330 -0.97 -1.15 14.27
CA ASN A 330 -2.19 -0.45 13.99
C ASN A 330 -2.96 -1.57 13.34
N GLY A 331 -4.03 -2.00 14.00
CA GLY A 331 -5.00 -2.68 13.23
C GLY A 331 -5.13 -1.83 11.95
N GLU A 332 -4.72 -2.39 10.82
CA GLU A 332 -5.81 -2.80 9.97
C GLU A 332 -6.65 -3.68 10.89
N SER A 333 -7.47 -3.00 11.70
CA SER A 333 -8.69 -3.54 12.19
C SER A 333 -9.18 -4.18 10.89
N GLN A 334 -9.64 -5.42 10.94
CA GLN A 334 -10.90 -5.62 10.26
C GLN A 334 -11.68 -4.38 10.65
N GLN A 335 -11.77 -3.40 9.75
CA GLN A 335 -12.31 -2.10 10.06
C GLN A 335 -13.71 -2.51 10.37
N VAL A 336 -14.00 -2.72 11.66
CA VAL A 336 -15.26 -3.29 12.11
C VAL A 336 -16.20 -2.36 11.42
N LYS A 337 -16.98 -2.91 10.49
CA LYS A 337 -17.69 -2.07 9.54
C LYS A 337 -18.75 -1.39 10.39
N ILE A 338 -18.40 -0.27 11.01
CA ILE A 338 -19.24 0.36 12.03
C ILE A 338 -20.51 0.82 11.34
N PHE A 339 -20.38 1.28 10.10
CA PHE A 339 -21.46 1.74 9.25
C PHE A 339 -21.48 0.99 7.92
N SER A 340 -22.67 0.58 7.48
CA SER A 340 -22.90 0.03 6.14
C SER A 340 -24.11 0.72 5.51
N PRO A 341 -23.95 1.51 4.44
CA PRO A 341 -22.70 1.88 3.77
C PRO A 341 -21.78 2.76 4.67
N PRO A 342 -20.50 3.01 4.31
CA PRO A 342 -19.62 3.85 5.11
C PRO A 342 -20.23 5.22 5.44
N LEU A 343 -20.02 5.74 6.67
CA LEU A 343 -20.66 6.97 7.14
C LEU A 343 -20.43 8.16 6.21
N GLY A 344 -19.22 8.33 5.68
CA GLY A 344 -18.91 9.38 4.71
C GLY A 344 -19.79 9.30 3.45
N GLN A 345 -20.05 8.09 2.95
CA GLN A 345 -20.94 7.89 1.80
C GLN A 345 -22.38 8.26 2.15
N GLN A 346 -22.87 7.84 3.33
CA GLN A 346 -24.21 8.21 3.80
C GLN A 346 -24.40 9.74 3.85
N ARG A 347 -23.39 10.47 4.36
CA ARG A 347 -23.41 11.94 4.43
C ARG A 347 -23.47 12.57 3.04
N TYR A 348 -22.60 12.17 2.12
CA TYR A 348 -22.58 12.79 0.79
C TYR A 348 -23.85 12.49 0.01
N SER A 349 -24.39 11.26 0.10
CA SER A 349 -25.67 10.92 -0.52
C SER A 349 -26.79 11.79 0.04
N ARG A 350 -26.90 11.91 1.37
CA ARG A 350 -27.96 12.69 1.99
C ARG A 350 -27.84 14.19 1.72
N ALA A 351 -26.62 14.73 1.74
CA ALA A 351 -26.37 16.12 1.37
C ALA A 351 -26.75 16.37 -0.10
N ALA A 352 -26.41 15.47 -1.02
CA ALA A 352 -26.78 15.56 -2.43
C ALA A 352 -28.30 15.57 -2.62
N ASP A 353 -29.04 14.68 -1.92
CA ASP A 353 -30.51 14.68 -1.92
C ASP A 353 -31.06 16.05 -1.53
N CYS A 354 -30.59 16.61 -0.41
CA CYS A 354 -31.05 17.91 0.09
C CYS A 354 -30.72 19.05 -0.88
N LEU A 355 -29.49 19.08 -1.41
CA LEU A 355 -29.03 20.13 -2.31
C LEU A 355 -29.83 20.17 -3.62
N LEU A 356 -30.13 18.99 -4.18
CA LEU A 356 -30.81 18.88 -5.48
C LEU A 356 -32.33 19.05 -5.39
N GLN A 357 -32.94 19.01 -4.20
CA GLN A 357 -34.38 19.27 -4.00
C GLN A 357 -34.83 20.63 -4.54
N ILE A 358 -33.98 21.66 -4.46
CA ILE A 358 -34.32 22.99 -4.95
C ILE A 358 -34.04 23.22 -6.44
N GLN A 359 -33.57 22.17 -7.14
CA GLN A 359 -33.11 22.22 -8.53
C GLN A 359 -32.14 23.39 -8.77
N PRO A 360 -31.00 23.41 -8.07
CA PRO A 360 -30.06 24.52 -8.19
C PRO A 360 -29.44 24.54 -9.60
N THR A 361 -29.13 25.73 -10.09
CA THR A 361 -28.33 25.91 -11.31
C THR A 361 -26.85 25.99 -10.97
N ARG A 362 -26.50 26.57 -9.81
CA ARG A 362 -25.12 26.76 -9.37
C ARG A 362 -24.94 26.30 -7.93
N LEU A 363 -24.00 25.39 -7.70
CA LEU A 363 -23.77 24.78 -6.40
C LEU A 363 -22.31 24.95 -5.96
N LEU A 364 -22.12 25.34 -4.71
CA LEU A 364 -20.82 25.47 -4.06
C LEU A 364 -20.62 24.36 -3.03
N ASP A 365 -19.52 23.63 -3.14
CA ASP A 365 -18.98 22.74 -2.12
C ASP A 365 -17.80 23.42 -1.41
N LEU A 366 -18.04 23.90 -0.19
CA LEU A 366 -17.07 24.59 0.63
C LEU A 366 -16.37 23.58 1.56
N GLY A 367 -15.05 23.45 1.43
CA GLY A 367 -14.27 22.36 2.01
C GLY A 367 -14.35 21.08 1.18
N CYS A 368 -14.30 21.21 -0.15
CA CYS A 368 -14.60 20.11 -1.07
C CYS A 368 -13.59 18.94 -1.02
N GLY A 369 -12.40 19.15 -0.44
CA GLY A 369 -11.35 18.17 -0.32
C GLY A 369 -10.96 17.54 -1.66
N GLU A 370 -11.03 16.21 -1.74
CA GLU A 370 -10.77 15.44 -2.97
C GLU A 370 -11.95 15.45 -3.96
N GLY A 371 -13.05 16.15 -3.66
CA GLY A 371 -14.25 16.24 -4.49
C GLY A 371 -15.22 15.07 -4.35
N ARG A 372 -15.37 14.50 -3.14
CA ARG A 372 -16.28 13.35 -2.91
C ARG A 372 -17.77 13.71 -3.03
N LEU A 373 -18.16 14.89 -2.54
CA LEU A 373 -19.52 15.38 -2.73
C LEU A 373 -19.75 15.71 -4.21
N LEU A 374 -18.79 16.33 -4.90
CA LEU A 374 -18.85 16.59 -6.34
C LEU A 374 -19.02 15.29 -7.16
N GLU A 375 -18.25 14.25 -6.87
CA GLU A 375 -18.41 12.90 -7.46
C GLU A 375 -19.82 12.34 -7.21
N THR A 376 -20.33 12.49 -5.99
CA THR A 376 -21.67 12.02 -5.61
C THR A 376 -22.78 12.79 -6.35
N LEU A 377 -22.65 14.12 -6.48
CA LEU A 377 -23.59 14.98 -7.19
C LEU A 377 -23.64 14.64 -8.68
N LEU A 378 -22.47 14.47 -9.33
CA LEU A 378 -22.36 14.14 -10.75
C LEU A 378 -22.99 12.77 -11.07
N GLY A 379 -22.92 11.82 -10.15
CA GLY A 379 -23.56 10.50 -10.29
C GLY A 379 -25.05 10.48 -9.87
N HIS A 380 -25.62 11.60 -9.43
CA HIS A 380 -26.97 11.64 -8.89
C HIS A 380 -28.04 11.74 -9.98
N ALA A 381 -29.13 10.97 -9.85
CA ALA A 381 -30.19 10.91 -10.87
C ALA A 381 -30.90 12.26 -11.13
N GLN A 382 -30.92 13.16 -10.14
CA GLN A 382 -31.56 14.48 -10.23
C GLN A 382 -30.60 15.62 -10.61
N PHE A 383 -29.37 15.31 -11.04
CA PHE A 383 -28.33 16.31 -11.29
C PHE A 383 -28.63 17.28 -12.46
N GLY A 384 -29.51 16.91 -13.40
CA GLY A 384 -29.64 17.57 -14.70
C GLY A 384 -29.96 19.07 -14.74
N THR A 385 -30.32 19.71 -13.62
CA THR A 385 -30.53 21.17 -13.56
C THR A 385 -29.26 21.96 -13.29
N VAL A 386 -28.22 21.32 -12.75
CA VAL A 386 -26.97 21.98 -12.36
C VAL A 386 -26.14 22.31 -13.60
N ARG A 387 -25.77 23.58 -13.75
CA ARG A 387 -24.91 24.07 -14.83
C ARG A 387 -23.54 24.52 -14.36
N GLN A 388 -23.39 24.79 -13.06
CA GLN A 388 -22.08 25.08 -12.48
C GLN A 388 -21.88 24.39 -11.13
N LEU A 389 -20.76 23.69 -11.01
CA LEU A 389 -20.21 23.20 -9.74
C LEU A 389 -18.95 23.98 -9.38
N VAL A 390 -18.91 24.50 -8.16
CA VAL A 390 -17.73 25.17 -7.62
C VAL A 390 -17.27 24.42 -6.38
N GLY A 391 -15.99 24.05 -6.33
CA GLY A 391 -15.35 23.48 -5.14
C GLY A 391 -14.31 24.44 -4.59
N ILE A 392 -14.27 24.62 -3.27
CA ILE A 392 -13.25 25.44 -2.61
C ILE A 392 -12.61 24.65 -1.48
N ASP A 393 -11.29 24.67 -1.38
CA ASP A 393 -10.58 24.07 -0.25
C ASP A 393 -9.31 24.89 0.09
N VAL A 394 -8.92 24.87 1.37
CA VAL A 394 -7.68 25.48 1.85
C VAL A 394 -6.46 24.59 1.63
N SER A 395 -6.65 23.35 1.17
CA SER A 395 -5.58 22.42 0.82
C SER A 395 -5.40 22.35 -0.69
N LYS A 396 -4.43 23.10 -1.21
CA LYS A 396 -4.09 23.10 -2.63
C LYS A 396 -3.74 21.70 -3.16
N ASP A 397 -3.13 20.86 -2.33
CA ASP A 397 -2.74 19.50 -2.69
C ASP A 397 -3.94 18.59 -2.98
N LYS A 398 -5.05 18.75 -2.27
CA LYS A 398 -6.30 18.00 -2.54
C LYS A 398 -6.94 18.40 -3.88
N LEU A 399 -6.70 19.64 -4.34
CA LEU A 399 -7.31 20.22 -5.53
C LEU A 399 -6.52 19.98 -6.84
N ARG A 400 -5.19 19.82 -6.77
CA ARG A 400 -4.29 19.77 -7.95
C ARG A 400 -4.60 18.65 -8.96
N SER A 401 -5.17 17.55 -8.51
CA SER A 401 -5.49 16.40 -9.36
C SER A 401 -6.85 15.82 -8.97
N PRO A 402 -7.97 16.39 -9.46
CA PRO A 402 -9.31 16.01 -9.02
C PRO A 402 -9.77 14.71 -9.70
N ALA A 403 -9.06 13.61 -9.45
CA ALA A 403 -9.26 12.32 -10.10
C ALA A 403 -10.70 11.79 -9.95
N ARG A 404 -11.34 12.03 -8.80
CA ARG A 404 -12.74 11.67 -8.52
C ARG A 404 -13.71 12.43 -9.42
N VAL A 405 -13.53 13.74 -9.55
CA VAL A 405 -14.35 14.60 -10.40
C VAL A 405 -14.15 14.21 -11.87
N LYS A 406 -12.91 14.03 -12.33
CA LYS A 406 -12.60 13.58 -13.71
C LYS A 406 -13.25 12.22 -14.00
N LYS A 407 -13.18 11.28 -13.05
CA LYS A 407 -13.81 9.96 -13.17
C LYS A 407 -15.34 10.07 -13.29
N ALA A 408 -15.99 10.80 -12.38
CA ALA A 408 -17.45 10.97 -12.39
C ALA A 408 -17.96 11.63 -13.68
N LEU A 409 -17.23 12.63 -14.19
CA LEU A 409 -17.55 13.28 -15.47
C LEU A 409 -17.50 12.30 -16.66
N ARG A 410 -16.53 11.38 -16.67
CA ARG A 410 -16.44 10.32 -17.70
C ARG A 410 -17.58 9.33 -17.60
N GLU A 411 -17.92 8.89 -16.39
CA GLU A 411 -19.02 7.96 -16.14
C GLU A 411 -20.38 8.55 -16.53
N MET A 412 -20.59 9.84 -16.25
CA MET A 412 -21.80 10.57 -16.66
C MET A 412 -21.97 10.58 -18.18
N GLN A 413 -20.89 10.77 -18.94
CA GLN A 413 -20.95 10.74 -20.41
C GLN A 413 -21.25 9.34 -20.96
N MET A 414 -20.68 8.29 -20.36
CA MET A 414 -20.86 6.91 -20.83
C MET A 414 -22.30 6.40 -20.65
N ASN A 415 -23.00 6.87 -19.62
CA ASN A 415 -24.39 6.50 -19.35
C ASN A 415 -25.41 7.14 -20.31
N ASP A 416 -25.02 8.14 -21.11
CA ASP A 416 -25.92 8.82 -22.06
C ASP A 416 -26.05 8.10 -23.42
N GLY A 417 -25.44 6.92 -23.59
CA GLY A 417 -25.78 5.89 -24.59
C GLY A 417 -25.76 6.27 -26.09
N SER A 418 -25.41 7.51 -26.43
CA SER A 418 -25.36 8.04 -27.79
C SER A 418 -23.93 8.46 -28.07
N GLY A 419 -23.25 7.70 -28.93
CA GLY A 419 -21.85 7.93 -29.34
C GLY A 419 -21.57 9.26 -30.04
N GLU A 420 -22.55 10.17 -30.10
CA GLU A 420 -22.44 11.57 -30.50
C GLU A 420 -23.49 12.40 -29.73
N ALA A 421 -23.28 12.55 -28.41
CA ALA A 421 -23.91 13.61 -27.64
C ALA A 421 -22.82 14.46 -27.00
N GLU A 422 -22.64 15.67 -27.53
CA GLU A 422 -22.24 16.80 -26.71
C GLU A 422 -23.05 16.73 -25.42
N VAL A 423 -22.38 16.70 -24.26
CA VAL A 423 -22.99 16.78 -22.92
C VAL A 423 -24.21 17.71 -23.01
N SER A 424 -25.39 17.10 -23.00
CA SER A 424 -26.59 17.65 -23.60
C SER A 424 -26.90 19.02 -23.00
N GLY A 425 -26.57 20.05 -23.77
CA GLY A 425 -27.20 21.34 -23.60
C GLY A 425 -28.71 21.14 -23.72
N ASP A 426 -29.44 21.77 -22.82
CA ASP A 426 -30.80 22.26 -23.09
C ASP A 426 -30.89 22.82 -24.53
N GLN A 427 -32.10 22.95 -25.09
CA GLN A 427 -32.36 23.61 -26.39
C GLN A 427 -31.64 24.99 -26.58
N ASN A 428 -31.04 25.55 -25.52
CA ASN A 428 -30.14 26.71 -25.46
C ASN A 428 -28.60 26.45 -25.34
N GLY A 429 -28.10 25.22 -25.37
CA GLY A 429 -26.65 24.93 -25.47
C GLY A 429 -25.76 25.19 -24.25
N SER A 430 -26.30 25.35 -23.04
CA SER A 430 -25.47 25.64 -21.85
C SER A 430 -24.78 24.39 -21.26
N GLN A 431 -23.47 24.29 -21.51
CA GLN A 431 -22.58 23.23 -21.03
C GLN A 431 -22.34 23.30 -19.51
N LEU A 432 -22.16 22.13 -18.87
CA LEU A 432 -21.74 22.03 -17.46
C LEU A 432 -20.35 22.65 -17.27
N ASP A 433 -20.23 23.51 -16.26
CA ASP A 433 -18.98 24.14 -15.83
C ASP A 433 -18.58 23.62 -14.44
N VAL A 434 -17.30 23.27 -14.26
CA VAL A 434 -16.78 22.78 -12.97
C VAL A 434 -15.47 23.46 -12.65
N LYS A 435 -15.39 24.15 -11.51
CA LYS A 435 -14.22 24.94 -11.11
C LYS A 435 -13.80 24.65 -9.68
N LEU A 436 -12.50 24.47 -9.46
CA LEU A 436 -11.92 24.24 -8.15
C LEU A 436 -10.98 25.39 -7.79
N PHE A 437 -11.21 26.00 -6.64
CA PHE A 437 -10.43 27.13 -6.15
C PHE A 437 -9.71 26.81 -4.84
N PHE A 438 -8.48 27.28 -4.74
CA PHE A 438 -7.75 27.36 -3.49
C PHE A 438 -8.04 28.69 -2.80
N GLY A 439 -8.45 28.63 -1.53
CA GLY A 439 -8.65 29.83 -0.71
C GLY A 439 -9.57 29.60 0.48
N ASN A 440 -9.78 30.66 1.26
CA ASN A 440 -10.61 30.65 2.47
C ASN A 440 -11.70 31.71 2.39
N VAL A 441 -12.94 31.30 2.13
CA VAL A 441 -14.10 32.22 2.05
C VAL A 441 -14.59 32.73 3.39
N LEU A 442 -14.07 32.17 4.49
CA LEU A 442 -14.43 32.53 5.86
C LEU A 442 -13.41 33.48 6.49
N GLN A 443 -12.51 34.07 5.70
CA GLN A 443 -11.58 35.08 6.19
C GLN A 443 -12.29 36.44 6.39
N PRO A 444 -11.97 37.19 7.47
CA PRO A 444 -12.50 38.54 7.67
C PRO A 444 -12.20 39.45 6.47
N GLY A 445 -13.20 40.22 6.03
CA GLY A 445 -13.08 41.13 4.88
C GLY A 445 -13.48 40.53 3.52
N MET A 446 -13.65 39.21 3.43
CA MET A 446 -14.14 38.56 2.21
C MET A 446 -15.67 38.66 2.04
N SER A 447 -16.37 39.43 2.87
CA SER A 447 -17.84 39.56 2.89
C SER A 447 -18.42 40.48 1.81
N ASP A 448 -17.60 41.13 1.00
CA ASP A 448 -18.06 42.04 -0.06
C ASP A 448 -18.35 41.30 -1.36
N PRO A 449 -19.62 41.24 -1.84
CA PRO A 449 -20.04 40.63 -3.11
C PRO A 449 -19.13 40.91 -4.32
N GLU A 450 -18.53 42.10 -4.41
CA GLU A 450 -17.64 42.44 -5.52
C GLU A 450 -16.37 41.58 -5.55
N THR A 451 -15.91 41.09 -4.40
CA THR A 451 -14.72 40.22 -4.26
C THR A 451 -15.02 38.75 -4.56
N TRP A 452 -16.29 38.34 -4.59
CA TRP A 452 -16.68 36.93 -4.74
C TRP A 452 -16.56 36.40 -6.17
N GLY A 453 -16.58 37.29 -7.17
CA GLY A 453 -16.40 36.95 -8.59
C GLY A 453 -17.19 35.71 -9.02
N ALA A 454 -16.50 34.57 -9.13
CA ALA A 454 -17.04 33.27 -9.53
C ALA A 454 -18.15 32.71 -8.61
N LEU A 455 -18.33 33.24 -7.40
CA LEU A 455 -19.31 32.76 -6.41
C LEU A 455 -20.59 33.60 -6.34
N LEU A 456 -20.69 34.70 -7.08
CA LEU A 456 -21.93 35.48 -7.17
C LEU A 456 -23.05 34.62 -7.72
N GLY A 457 -24.23 34.59 -7.09
CA GLY A 457 -25.40 33.89 -7.61
C GLY A 457 -25.39 32.36 -7.42
N ILE A 458 -24.67 31.85 -6.42
CA ILE A 458 -24.78 30.46 -5.98
C ILE A 458 -26.19 30.20 -5.41
N ASP A 459 -26.84 29.14 -5.86
CA ASP A 459 -28.18 28.74 -5.41
C ASP A 459 -28.13 27.87 -4.15
N ALA A 460 -27.15 26.97 -4.08
CA ALA A 460 -27.01 25.99 -3.01
C ALA A 460 -25.56 25.92 -2.53
N VAL A 461 -25.36 25.89 -1.21
CA VAL A 461 -24.04 25.76 -0.59
C VAL A 461 -24.02 24.51 0.28
N ALA A 462 -22.94 23.73 0.19
CA ALA A 462 -22.64 22.62 1.07
C ALA A 462 -21.37 22.91 1.89
N MET A 463 -21.40 22.57 3.17
CA MET A 463 -20.24 22.60 4.07
C MET A 463 -20.28 21.33 4.93
N ILE A 464 -19.75 20.23 4.39
CA ILE A 464 -19.93 18.88 4.93
C ILE A 464 -18.70 18.44 5.72
N GLU A 465 -18.82 18.32 7.04
CA GLU A 465 -17.74 17.95 7.97
C GLU A 465 -16.55 18.94 7.85
N VAL A 466 -16.86 20.22 8.03
CA VAL A 466 -15.91 21.34 7.90
C VAL A 466 -15.92 22.23 9.14
N VAL A 467 -17.08 22.46 9.75
CA VAL A 467 -17.24 23.41 10.86
C VAL A 467 -16.34 23.05 12.05
N GLU A 468 -16.18 21.77 12.35
CA GLU A 468 -15.33 21.22 13.41
C GLU A 468 -13.84 21.48 13.22
N HIS A 469 -13.41 21.82 12.00
CA HIS A 469 -12.01 22.17 11.69
C HIS A 469 -11.75 23.68 11.75
N LEU A 470 -12.81 24.50 11.90
CA LEU A 470 -12.68 25.95 11.94
C LEU A 470 -12.21 26.43 13.30
N ASP A 471 -11.21 27.30 13.30
CA ASP A 471 -10.87 28.10 14.47
C ASP A 471 -12.01 29.11 14.77
N THR A 472 -11.99 29.69 15.97
CA THR A 472 -13.09 30.53 16.48
C THR A 472 -13.48 31.70 15.56
N GLU A 473 -12.50 32.32 14.88
CA GLU A 473 -12.77 33.50 14.04
C GLU A 473 -13.43 33.13 12.70
N PRO A 474 -12.90 32.20 11.88
CA PRO A 474 -13.60 31.70 10.69
C PRO A 474 -15.01 31.16 10.99
N LEU A 475 -15.19 30.50 12.13
CA LEU A 475 -16.50 29.97 12.52
C LEU A 475 -17.54 31.09 12.72
N ARG A 476 -17.14 32.24 13.28
CA ARG A 476 -18.02 33.42 13.42
C ARG A 476 -18.39 34.04 12.06
N CYS A 477 -17.51 33.90 11.07
CA CYS A 477 -17.73 34.44 9.73
C CYS A 477 -18.70 33.60 8.89
N VAL A 478 -19.03 32.37 9.27
CA VAL A 478 -19.95 31.50 8.49
C VAL A 478 -21.27 32.20 8.18
N GLY A 479 -21.91 32.79 9.19
CA GLY A 479 -23.20 33.46 9.03
C GLY A 479 -23.13 34.64 8.07
N SER A 480 -22.18 35.55 8.27
CA SER A 480 -22.04 36.74 7.42
C SER A 480 -21.61 36.39 6.00
N ALA A 481 -20.64 35.49 5.83
CA ALA A 481 -20.12 35.11 4.51
C ALA A 481 -21.14 34.30 3.70
N ILE A 482 -21.73 33.26 4.28
CA ILE A 482 -22.62 32.35 3.55
C ILE A 482 -24.05 32.88 3.54
N LEU A 483 -24.66 33.08 4.70
CA LEU A 483 -26.09 33.44 4.78
C LEU A 483 -26.32 34.93 4.50
N GLY A 484 -25.36 35.78 4.85
CA GLY A 484 -25.41 37.23 4.69
C GLY A 484 -24.94 37.74 3.32
N SER A 485 -23.81 37.25 2.79
CA SER A 485 -23.22 37.75 1.54
C SER A 485 -23.57 36.86 0.34
N LEU A 486 -23.28 35.56 0.38
CA LEU A 486 -23.65 34.62 -0.71
C LEU A 486 -25.16 34.48 -0.86
N LYS A 487 -25.89 34.51 0.27
CA LYS A 487 -27.34 34.40 0.36
C LYS A 487 -27.93 33.25 -0.47
N PRO A 488 -27.44 31.99 -0.35
CA PRO A 488 -27.97 30.90 -1.16
C PRO A 488 -29.46 30.64 -0.84
N ARG A 489 -30.20 30.03 -1.76
CA ARG A 489 -31.56 29.56 -1.50
C ARG A 489 -31.57 28.43 -0.46
N LEU A 490 -30.51 27.62 -0.47
CA LEU A 490 -30.33 26.48 0.43
C LEU A 490 -28.88 26.40 0.91
N PHE A 491 -28.66 26.19 2.20
CA PHE A 491 -27.35 25.90 2.77
C PHE A 491 -27.42 24.61 3.61
N VAL A 492 -26.49 23.69 3.38
CA VAL A 492 -26.38 22.44 4.12
C VAL A 492 -25.05 22.40 4.86
N ALA A 493 -25.10 22.24 6.18
CA ALA A 493 -23.92 22.06 7.03
C ALA A 493 -24.00 20.71 7.74
N SER A 494 -22.89 20.01 7.91
CA SER A 494 -22.85 18.83 8.80
C SER A 494 -21.59 18.80 9.65
N THR A 495 -21.68 18.11 10.78
CA THR A 495 -20.61 17.92 11.75
C THR A 495 -20.81 16.63 12.55
N PRO A 496 -19.75 16.04 13.13
CA PRO A 496 -19.88 14.91 14.04
C PRO A 496 -20.76 15.19 15.26
N ASN A 497 -21.54 14.20 15.67
CA ASN A 497 -22.25 14.21 16.95
C ASN A 497 -21.35 13.73 18.09
N TRP A 498 -20.99 14.62 19.02
CA TRP A 498 -20.20 14.27 20.21
C TRP A 498 -20.86 13.17 21.05
N GLU A 499 -22.19 13.23 21.22
CA GLU A 499 -22.93 12.28 22.08
C GLU A 499 -22.81 10.84 21.57
N TYR A 500 -22.72 10.68 20.24
CA TYR A 500 -22.58 9.38 19.59
C TYR A 500 -21.16 8.79 19.72
N ASN A 501 -20.17 9.56 20.14
CA ASN A 501 -18.80 9.06 20.31
C ASN A 501 -18.71 7.94 21.34
N ALA A 502 -19.61 7.94 22.34
CA ALA A 502 -19.67 6.87 23.32
C ALA A 502 -19.96 5.51 22.66
N VAL A 503 -20.92 5.46 21.72
CA VAL A 503 -21.21 4.26 20.91
C VAL A 503 -20.01 3.86 20.06
N LEU A 504 -19.35 4.84 19.42
CA LEU A 504 -18.18 4.56 18.60
C LEU A 504 -17.04 3.95 19.40
N ARG A 505 -16.79 4.43 20.63
CA ARG A 505 -15.74 3.88 21.51
C ARG A 505 -16.01 2.41 21.87
N GLU A 506 -17.25 2.07 22.22
CA GLU A 506 -17.65 0.68 22.48
C GLU A 506 -17.42 -0.22 21.26
N LEU A 507 -17.70 0.30 20.06
CA LEU A 507 -17.50 -0.42 18.80
C LEU A 507 -16.04 -0.38 18.29
N GLY A 508 -15.09 0.07 19.12
CA GLY A 508 -13.66 0.13 18.80
C GLY A 508 -13.24 1.27 17.88
N GLY A 509 -14.13 2.25 17.64
CA GLY A 509 -13.86 3.52 16.97
C GLY A 509 -13.20 4.57 17.89
N CYS A 510 -13.06 5.81 17.39
CA CYS A 510 -12.51 6.95 18.15
C CYS A 510 -11.13 6.71 18.79
N GLN A 511 -10.15 6.18 18.03
CA GLN A 511 -8.80 5.94 18.55
C GLN A 511 -7.83 7.02 18.05
N GLY A 512 -7.18 7.74 18.98
CA GLY A 512 -6.02 8.58 18.69
C GLY A 512 -6.28 10.03 18.28
N GLY A 513 -7.51 10.54 18.40
CA GLY A 513 -7.77 11.99 18.33
C GLY A 513 -7.31 12.74 19.60
N PRO A 514 -7.14 14.07 19.54
CA PRO A 514 -6.85 14.87 20.72
C PRO A 514 -7.96 14.74 21.78
N PRO A 515 -7.64 14.97 23.06
CA PRO A 515 -8.61 14.88 24.14
C PRO A 515 -9.73 15.91 23.93
N GLY A 516 -10.96 15.43 23.92
CA GLY A 516 -12.18 16.23 23.89
C GLY A 516 -12.56 16.76 25.28
N ARG A 517 -13.81 17.21 25.41
CA ARG A 517 -14.31 17.96 26.59
C ARG A 517 -14.25 17.20 27.92
N ASP A 518 -14.29 15.87 27.89
CA ASP A 518 -14.26 14.99 29.06
C ASP A 518 -12.93 14.20 29.19
N GLY A 519 -11.93 14.56 28.39
CA GLY A 519 -10.64 13.86 28.31
C GLY A 519 -10.63 12.64 27.39
N THR A 520 -11.78 12.21 26.85
CA THR A 520 -11.84 11.13 25.86
C THR A 520 -11.47 11.62 24.45
N PRO A 521 -10.89 10.78 23.58
CA PRO A 521 -10.43 11.20 22.26
C PRO A 521 -11.59 11.59 21.32
N MET A 522 -11.41 12.69 20.58
CA MET A 522 -12.24 13.07 19.42
C MET A 522 -12.05 12.08 18.24
N ARG A 523 -12.96 12.10 17.26
CA ARG A 523 -12.96 11.15 16.12
C ARG A 523 -11.76 11.31 15.19
N CYS A 524 -11.29 12.54 15.02
CA CYS A 524 -10.17 12.86 14.13
C CYS A 524 -9.13 13.71 14.84
N SER A 525 -7.87 13.54 14.44
CA SER A 525 -6.73 14.23 15.03
C SER A 525 -6.70 15.74 14.74
N ASP A 526 -7.44 16.19 13.74
CA ASP A 526 -7.47 17.58 13.25
C ASP A 526 -8.76 18.34 13.64
N HIS A 527 -9.65 17.72 14.42
CA HIS A 527 -10.84 18.41 14.94
C HIS A 527 -10.44 19.44 16.01
N ARG A 528 -11.00 20.65 15.92
CA ARG A 528 -10.88 21.70 16.94
C ARG A 528 -11.86 21.49 18.07
N PHE A 529 -13.05 21.01 17.75
CA PHE A 529 -14.14 20.70 18.66
C PHE A 529 -15.08 19.68 18.01
N GLU A 530 -15.96 19.07 18.81
CA GLU A 530 -17.08 18.27 18.33
C GLU A 530 -18.30 18.63 19.17
N TRP A 531 -19.42 18.99 18.52
CA TRP A 531 -20.60 19.51 19.20
C TRP A 531 -21.58 18.43 19.62
N THR A 532 -22.27 18.67 20.72
CA THR A 532 -23.50 17.94 21.09
C THR A 532 -24.65 18.37 20.17
N ARG A 533 -25.77 17.63 20.18
CA ARG A 533 -26.96 18.00 19.38
C ARG A 533 -27.46 19.39 19.79
N ALA A 534 -27.55 19.64 21.09
CA ALA A 534 -27.99 20.92 21.62
C ALA A 534 -27.08 22.10 21.20
N GLU A 535 -25.76 21.90 21.16
CA GLU A 535 -24.82 22.95 20.73
C GLU A 535 -24.92 23.25 19.24
N PHE A 536 -25.04 22.21 18.41
CA PHE A 536 -25.21 22.37 16.97
C PHE A 536 -26.56 23.01 16.62
N GLU A 537 -27.63 22.61 17.33
CA GLU A 537 -28.96 23.20 17.19
C GLU A 537 -28.98 24.68 17.60
N ASP A 538 -28.37 25.04 18.72
CA ASP A 538 -28.25 26.43 19.18
C ASP A 538 -27.46 27.28 18.18
N TRP A 539 -26.33 26.77 17.67
CA TRP A 539 -25.56 27.44 16.63
C TRP A 539 -26.38 27.67 15.35
N GLY A 540 -27.04 26.62 14.85
CA GLY A 540 -27.85 26.69 13.64
C GLY A 540 -29.05 27.63 13.79
N GLN A 541 -29.76 27.56 14.92
CA GLN A 541 -30.92 28.41 15.18
C GLN A 541 -30.53 29.88 15.27
N LYS A 542 -29.42 30.22 15.95
CA LYS A 542 -28.90 31.59 16.01
C LYS A 542 -28.59 32.15 14.63
N LEU A 543 -27.94 31.35 13.77
CA LEU A 543 -27.67 31.75 12.38
C LEU A 543 -28.96 31.95 11.59
N ALA A 544 -29.91 31.03 11.71
CA ALA A 544 -31.18 31.10 11.02
C ALA A 544 -31.97 32.38 11.39
N ASP A 545 -32.08 32.65 12.69
CA ASP A 545 -32.79 33.82 13.22
C ASP A 545 -32.13 35.14 12.80
N GLN A 546 -30.80 35.19 12.87
CA GLN A 546 -30.00 36.37 12.54
C GLN A 546 -30.08 36.72 11.05
N PHE A 547 -30.03 35.72 10.16
CA PHE A 547 -29.92 35.94 8.71
C PHE A 547 -31.23 35.71 7.94
N GLY A 548 -32.34 35.40 8.62
CA GLY A 548 -33.64 35.23 7.99
C GLY A 548 -33.80 33.91 7.23
N TYR A 549 -33.20 32.84 7.74
CA TYR A 549 -33.39 31.48 7.24
C TYR A 549 -34.29 30.71 8.20
N SER A 550 -34.91 29.65 7.69
CA SER A 550 -35.41 28.55 8.52
C SER A 550 -34.35 27.47 8.56
N VAL A 551 -34.21 26.76 9.68
CA VAL A 551 -33.28 25.63 9.80
C VAL A 551 -34.03 24.39 10.27
N THR A 552 -33.66 23.25 9.70
CA THR A 552 -34.11 21.92 10.15
C THR A 552 -32.89 21.06 10.40
N PHE A 553 -32.99 20.17 11.39
CA PHE A 553 -31.89 19.30 11.80
C PHE A 553 -32.24 17.84 11.53
N GLU A 554 -31.25 17.08 11.07
CA GLU A 554 -31.36 15.65 10.83
C GLU A 554 -30.10 14.91 11.25
N GLY A 555 -30.26 13.64 11.62
CA GLY A 555 -29.17 12.74 11.96
C GLY A 555 -28.83 11.80 10.81
N ILE A 556 -27.54 11.50 10.64
CA ILE A 556 -27.03 10.60 9.61
C ILE A 556 -26.13 9.54 10.26
N GLY A 557 -26.41 8.28 9.93
CA GLY A 557 -25.57 7.15 10.31
C GLY A 557 -25.91 6.52 11.65
N HIS A 558 -26.32 5.26 11.56
CA HIS A 558 -26.51 4.34 12.68
C HIS A 558 -25.54 3.17 12.52
N ALA A 559 -24.97 2.71 13.63
CA ALA A 559 -23.97 1.65 13.58
C ALA A 559 -24.64 0.27 13.44
N ILE A 560 -23.98 -0.69 12.76
CA ILE A 560 -24.53 -2.03 12.52
C ILE A 560 -24.92 -2.73 13.84
N ASN A 561 -24.12 -2.55 14.89
CA ASN A 561 -24.34 -3.14 16.22
C ASN A 561 -24.63 -2.08 17.29
N GLU A 562 -25.28 -0.97 16.92
CA GLU A 562 -25.59 0.13 17.84
C GLU A 562 -26.42 -0.33 19.04
N ALA A 563 -27.43 -1.18 18.83
CA ALA A 563 -28.28 -1.68 19.89
C ALA A 563 -27.53 -2.54 20.93
N GLU A 564 -26.43 -3.20 20.54
CA GLU A 564 -25.59 -3.98 21.44
C GLU A 564 -24.64 -3.06 22.22
N ALA A 565 -24.06 -2.06 21.55
CA ALA A 565 -23.21 -1.05 22.19
C ALA A 565 -23.97 -0.24 23.26
N LEU A 566 -25.27 0.01 23.05
CA LEU A 566 -26.12 0.73 24.00
C LEU A 566 -26.61 -0.13 25.19
N GLN A 567 -26.30 -1.42 25.25
CA GLN A 567 -26.73 -2.31 26.35
C GLN A 567 -25.77 -2.33 27.55
N VAL A 568 -24.62 -1.66 27.48
CA VAL A 568 -23.64 -1.59 28.58
C VAL A 568 -24.25 -0.79 29.75
N GLU A 569 -24.02 -1.22 31.01
CA GLU A 569 -24.63 -0.65 32.22
C GLU A 569 -24.48 0.88 32.33
N GLU A 570 -23.40 1.44 31.77
CA GLU A 570 -23.13 2.89 31.72
C GLU A 570 -24.16 3.67 30.89
N PHE A 571 -24.77 3.04 29.87
CA PHE A 571 -25.81 3.65 29.04
C PHE A 571 -27.24 3.50 29.60
N GLN A 572 -27.45 2.69 30.64
CA GLN A 572 -28.77 2.52 31.25
C GLN A 572 -29.30 3.82 31.91
N GLN A 573 -28.45 4.82 32.09
CA GLN A 573 -28.80 6.14 32.62
C GLN A 573 -28.88 7.24 31.54
N THR A 574 -28.38 7.01 30.32
CA THR A 574 -28.32 8.03 29.26
C THR A 574 -29.40 7.84 28.20
N GLN A 575 -30.09 8.95 27.93
CA GLN A 575 -31.04 9.18 26.85
C GLN A 575 -30.47 8.78 25.47
N ASP A 576 -31.38 8.53 24.52
CA ASP A 576 -31.16 8.51 23.06
C ASP A 576 -29.94 9.37 22.66
N VAL A 577 -28.91 8.76 22.06
CA VAL A 577 -27.65 9.44 21.66
C VAL A 577 -27.71 10.05 20.26
N GLY A 578 -28.85 9.91 19.56
CA GLY A 578 -29.04 10.40 18.19
C GLY A 578 -28.21 9.61 17.17
N SER A 579 -27.92 10.23 16.02
CA SER A 579 -27.12 9.62 14.95
C SER A 579 -25.65 10.04 15.02
N ALA A 580 -24.78 9.36 14.25
CA ALA A 580 -23.34 9.58 14.26
C ALA A 580 -22.92 10.96 13.75
N SER A 581 -23.52 11.46 12.67
CA SER A 581 -23.32 12.80 12.15
C SER A 581 -24.62 13.58 12.24
N GLN A 582 -24.51 14.90 12.45
CA GLN A 582 -25.65 15.82 12.50
C GLN A 582 -25.59 16.71 11.27
N MET A 583 -26.74 17.04 10.69
CA MET A 583 -26.84 17.93 9.53
C MET A 583 -27.92 18.99 9.74
N ALA A 584 -27.60 20.22 9.40
CA ALA A 584 -28.50 21.37 9.43
C ALA A 584 -28.78 21.82 8.00
N VAL A 585 -30.06 21.94 7.66
CA VAL A 585 -30.55 22.38 6.35
C VAL A 585 -31.24 23.72 6.52
N PHE A 586 -30.61 24.76 5.98
CA PHE A 586 -31.07 26.14 6.02
C PHE A 586 -31.78 26.49 4.72
N ILE A 587 -33.04 26.92 4.82
CA ILE A 587 -33.84 27.39 3.67
C ILE A 587 -34.10 28.88 3.85
N ARG A 588 -33.75 29.67 2.82
CA ARG A 588 -33.89 31.13 2.84
C ARG A 588 -35.36 31.53 2.98
N GLY A 589 -35.66 32.35 3.99
CA GLY A 589 -36.98 32.93 4.21
C GLY A 589 -37.23 34.19 3.37
N ALA A 590 -38.34 34.88 3.64
CA ALA A 590 -38.60 36.20 3.07
C ALA A 590 -37.57 37.23 3.57
N GLU A 591 -37.13 38.14 2.70
CA GLU A 591 -35.98 39.03 2.95
C GLU A 591 -36.06 39.78 4.28
N LYS A 592 -35.03 39.61 5.12
CA LYS A 592 -34.67 40.54 6.20
C LYS A 592 -33.41 41.28 5.78
N SER A 593 -33.42 42.62 5.83
CA SER A 593 -32.21 43.43 5.66
C SER A 593 -31.34 43.29 6.91
N VAL A 594 -30.20 42.62 6.78
CA VAL A 594 -29.17 42.56 7.83
C VAL A 594 -28.01 43.48 7.41
N PRO A 595 -27.54 44.39 8.29
CA PRO A 595 -26.39 45.22 7.97
C PRO A 595 -25.14 44.37 7.78
N LEU A 596 -24.47 44.54 6.63
CA LEU A 596 -23.14 43.99 6.38
C LEU A 596 -22.13 44.71 7.27
N HIS A 597 -21.23 43.97 7.91
CA HIS A 597 -20.11 44.57 8.63
C HIS A 597 -19.14 45.19 7.62
N ASP A 598 -18.79 46.46 7.87
CA ASP A 598 -17.84 47.26 7.08
C ASP A 598 -16.41 46.78 7.37
N VAL A 599 -15.66 46.33 6.34
CA VAL A 599 -14.27 45.92 6.49
C VAL A 599 -13.44 46.43 5.31
N SER A 600 -12.43 47.23 5.60
CA SER A 600 -11.65 48.05 4.67
C SER A 600 -10.27 47.47 4.32
N GLU A 601 -10.04 46.16 4.43
CA GLU A 601 -8.73 45.56 4.13
C GLU A 601 -8.76 44.73 2.84
N PRO A 602 -7.74 44.83 1.97
CA PRO A 602 -7.68 44.07 0.73
C PRO A 602 -7.47 42.58 1.02
N CYS A 603 -8.47 41.77 0.66
CA CYS A 603 -8.43 40.32 0.77
C CYS A 603 -7.64 39.68 -0.39
N GLN A 604 -6.86 38.63 -0.11
CA GLN A 604 -6.35 37.75 -1.17
C GLN A 604 -7.52 36.97 -1.76
N GLY A 605 -7.77 37.16 -3.07
CA GLY A 605 -8.84 36.49 -3.80
C GLY A 605 -8.61 34.98 -3.95
N LEU A 606 -9.64 34.29 -4.42
CA LEU A 606 -9.59 32.85 -4.71
C LEU A 606 -8.66 32.56 -5.89
N GLU A 607 -7.79 31.56 -5.74
CA GLU A 607 -6.92 31.10 -6.81
C GLU A 607 -7.60 29.95 -7.56
N LEU A 608 -7.85 30.09 -8.87
CA LEU A 608 -8.34 28.99 -9.70
C LEU A 608 -7.24 27.93 -9.83
N VAL A 609 -7.50 26.71 -9.33
CA VAL A 609 -6.55 25.59 -9.38
C VAL A 609 -6.88 24.65 -10.53
N TRP A 610 -8.15 24.44 -10.80
CA TRP A 610 -8.59 23.56 -11.88
C TRP A 610 -9.91 24.03 -12.48
N ASP A 611 -9.97 24.02 -13.81
CA ASP A 611 -11.14 24.39 -14.61
C ASP A 611 -11.43 23.28 -15.61
N LEU A 612 -12.68 22.84 -15.65
CA LEU A 612 -13.14 21.83 -16.59
C LEU A 612 -12.92 22.23 -18.04
N GLN A 613 -13.14 23.51 -18.36
CA GLN A 613 -13.05 24.03 -19.72
C GLN A 613 -11.62 23.96 -20.26
N GLU A 614 -10.63 24.19 -19.40
CA GLU A 614 -9.21 24.10 -19.74
C GLU A 614 -8.72 22.65 -19.87
N HIS A 615 -9.34 21.72 -19.12
CA HIS A 615 -8.89 20.32 -19.03
C HIS A 615 -9.84 19.35 -19.75
N ARG A 616 -10.66 19.84 -20.69
CA ARG A 616 -11.62 18.99 -21.40
C ARG A 616 -10.92 17.81 -22.09
N SER A 617 -9.87 18.08 -22.85
CA SER A 617 -9.10 17.03 -23.53
C SER A 617 -8.58 15.96 -22.56
N GLU A 618 -8.11 16.34 -21.37
CA GLU A 618 -7.64 15.37 -20.39
C GLU A 618 -8.75 14.48 -19.81
N VAL A 619 -9.95 15.03 -19.65
CA VAL A 619 -11.10 14.28 -19.14
C VAL A 619 -11.67 13.38 -20.23
N TRP A 620 -11.74 13.84 -21.47
CA TRP A 620 -12.50 13.19 -22.56
C TRP A 620 -11.62 12.43 -23.59
N ASP A 621 -10.41 12.89 -23.89
CA ASP A 621 -9.58 12.30 -24.96
C ASP A 621 -8.79 11.06 -24.50
N ALA A 622 -8.70 10.80 -23.19
CA ALA A 622 -8.05 9.62 -22.63
C ALA A 622 -8.82 8.30 -22.88
N VAL A 623 -9.98 8.36 -23.53
CA VAL A 623 -10.83 7.20 -23.85
C VAL A 623 -10.66 6.72 -25.31
N GLY A 624 -9.87 7.44 -26.12
CA GLY A 624 -9.64 7.12 -27.53
C GLY A 624 -8.29 6.48 -27.84
N VAL A 625 -7.96 5.31 -27.28
CA VAL A 625 -6.89 4.44 -27.86
C VAL A 625 -7.27 2.97 -27.70
N ASP A 626 -8.11 2.48 -28.61
CA ASP A 626 -8.01 1.12 -29.15
C ASP A 626 -8.75 1.10 -30.49
N GLY A 627 -8.06 1.57 -31.52
CA GLY A 627 -8.63 1.67 -32.86
C GLY A 627 -7.68 2.36 -33.82
N THR A 628 -6.74 1.59 -34.38
CA THR A 628 -5.97 1.87 -35.61
C THR A 628 -4.80 2.88 -35.56
N SER A 629 -3.58 2.36 -35.69
CA SER A 629 -2.48 2.87 -36.53
C SER A 629 -1.25 1.97 -36.29
N GLU A 630 -1.00 0.96 -37.14
CA GLU A 630 -0.14 1.03 -38.33
C GLU A 630 1.20 1.78 -38.16
N VAL A 631 2.27 0.97 -38.20
CA VAL A 631 3.56 1.20 -38.90
C VAL A 631 4.22 2.58 -38.75
N ARG A 632 5.26 2.64 -37.91
CA ARG A 632 6.63 2.98 -38.35
C ARG A 632 7.70 2.50 -37.38
#